data_AF-A0A7T5ERH0-F1
#
_entry.id   AF-A0A7T5ERH0-F1
#
_cell.length_a   1.000
_cell.length_b   1.000
_cell.length_c   1.000
_cell.angle_alpha   90.00
_cell.angle_beta   90.00
_cell.angle_gamma   90.00
#
_symmetry.space_group_name_H-M   'P 1'
#
loop_
_entity.id
_entity.type
_entity.pdbx_description
1 polymer ?
#
loop_
_entity_poly.entity_id
_entity_poly.type
_entity_poly.pdbx_seq_one_letter_code
_entity_poly.pdbx_strand_id
1 'polypeptide(L)'
;MAEQFCVGCGALLQTEDKDRPGYVPESALNRDLPVCRRCFRITHYGEFSRNVVPDEEYQRQVSRIKEQPGLVLYVLDVFDLSGSLVPDLQRFVSGSTVVLLVNKVDLLPAEVNYLRLTEWIERTVDKTGIHVSDVLFTSAHSDIGFYPVIDTIDESRSDRVYVVGMANVGKSSVLNRLLQHGGKGHKPVFTVSKVPGTTLGLTEFTLALPSQRDVKVTDTPGLIHSNRIGDMLCPSCLKTVVPSARIRPRVYQLNEGQTLFLGNAVRFDFEKGPSQSVLCYVSNDLVVHRTKLEKADDFMEDHADDILAVPCPSCREAVGPLQKRGVTSARNSRRYAGVRNAGLRNAGYGQESARESMSASVKEPVSAPANESVKHQGAEWIQIPAGGGDITLPGLGWMTFSGEWISGTLWLPQQLVAQVRPRLVGELSRRS
;
A
#
# COMPACT_ATOMS: atom_id res chain seq x y z
N MET A 1 -46.19 9.76 -1.49
CA MET A 1 -45.14 9.60 -0.47
C MET A 1 -43.89 10.27 -1.00
N ALA A 2 -43.15 11.01 -0.18
CA ALA A 2 -41.92 11.66 -0.64
C ALA A 2 -40.88 10.60 -1.01
N GLU A 3 -40.21 10.76 -2.14
CA GLU A 3 -39.09 9.91 -2.54
C GLU A 3 -37.95 10.07 -1.52
N GLN A 4 -37.61 9.00 -0.80
CA GLN A 4 -36.53 9.00 0.18
C GLN A 4 -35.27 8.39 -0.44
N PHE A 5 -34.11 8.96 -0.10
CA PHE A 5 -32.82 8.52 -0.63
C PHE A 5 -31.93 7.98 0.48
N CYS A 6 -31.11 6.98 0.15
CA CYS A 6 -30.14 6.43 1.08
C CYS A 6 -29.05 7.47 1.38
N VAL A 7 -28.84 7.81 2.66
CA VAL A 7 -27.79 8.77 3.06
C VAL A 7 -26.36 8.26 2.83
N GLY A 8 -26.18 6.94 2.62
CA GLY A 8 -24.88 6.34 2.37
C GLY A 8 -24.44 6.30 0.90
N CYS A 9 -25.36 6.07 -0.05
CA CYS A 9 -25.02 5.93 -1.49
C CYS A 9 -25.89 6.75 -2.44
N GLY A 10 -26.89 7.49 -1.93
CA GLY A 10 -27.78 8.31 -2.76
C GLY A 10 -28.79 7.54 -3.62
N ALA A 11 -28.91 6.22 -3.47
CA ALA A 11 -29.92 5.43 -4.19
C ALA A 11 -31.34 5.73 -3.68
N LEU A 12 -32.33 5.75 -4.60
CA LEU A 12 -33.75 5.83 -4.26
C LEU A 12 -34.15 4.62 -3.41
N LEU A 13 -34.72 4.86 -2.24
CA LEU A 13 -35.09 3.79 -1.33
C LEU A 13 -36.32 3.04 -1.83
N GLN A 14 -36.27 1.71 -1.75
CA GLN A 14 -37.34 0.82 -2.14
C GLN A 14 -37.40 -0.40 -1.21
N THR A 15 -38.55 -1.03 -1.10
CA THR A 15 -38.81 -2.17 -0.19
C THR A 15 -39.14 -3.47 -0.93
N GLU A 16 -39.20 -3.44 -2.26
CA GLU A 16 -39.75 -4.50 -3.10
C GLU A 16 -38.70 -5.56 -3.46
N ASP A 17 -37.52 -5.15 -3.92
CA ASP A 17 -36.50 -6.04 -4.49
C ASP A 17 -35.20 -6.02 -3.67
N LYS A 18 -34.92 -7.13 -2.99
CA LYS A 18 -33.75 -7.30 -2.10
C LYS A 18 -32.39 -7.16 -2.78
N ASP A 19 -32.34 -7.32 -4.09
CA ASP A 19 -31.11 -7.37 -4.89
C ASP A 19 -30.90 -6.09 -5.72
N ARG A 20 -31.88 -5.19 -5.77
CA ARG A 20 -31.75 -3.87 -6.41
C ARG A 20 -31.16 -2.80 -5.49
N PRO A 21 -30.41 -1.82 -6.03
CA PRO A 21 -29.94 -0.66 -5.28
C PRO A 21 -31.07 0.05 -4.55
N GLY A 22 -30.78 0.55 -3.35
CA GLY A 22 -31.77 1.27 -2.54
C GLY A 22 -32.69 0.37 -1.72
N TYR A 23 -32.57 -0.97 -1.80
CA TYR A 23 -33.37 -1.86 -0.95
C TYR A 23 -33.19 -1.55 0.53
N VAL A 24 -34.29 -1.40 1.25
CA VAL A 24 -34.35 -1.23 2.70
C VAL A 24 -35.55 -2.02 3.23
N PRO A 25 -35.45 -2.73 4.37
CA PRO A 25 -36.63 -3.33 4.99
C PRO A 25 -37.66 -2.26 5.37
N GLU A 26 -38.96 -2.54 5.29
CA GLU A 26 -40.02 -1.56 5.65
C GLU A 26 -39.83 -0.97 7.05
N SER A 27 -39.35 -1.76 8.01
CA SER A 27 -39.07 -1.33 9.38
C SER A 27 -37.95 -0.28 9.50
N ALA A 28 -37.15 -0.09 8.46
CA ALA A 28 -36.03 0.84 8.41
C ALA A 28 -36.28 2.07 7.53
N LEU A 29 -37.44 2.18 6.85
CA LEU A 29 -37.81 3.35 6.03
C LEU A 29 -37.99 4.62 6.86
N ASN A 30 -38.62 4.47 8.02
CA ASN A 30 -39.03 5.59 8.89
C ASN A 30 -37.93 6.04 9.88
N ARG A 31 -36.67 5.60 9.67
CA ARG A 31 -35.55 6.07 10.49
C ARG A 31 -35.16 7.49 10.05
N ASP A 32 -34.68 8.31 10.98
CA ASP A 32 -34.22 9.68 10.68
C ASP A 32 -33.12 9.74 9.61
N LEU A 33 -32.28 8.71 9.53
CA LEU A 33 -31.21 8.55 8.54
C LEU A 33 -31.28 7.15 7.91
N PRO A 34 -32.16 6.93 6.91
CA PRO A 34 -32.37 5.61 6.35
C PRO A 34 -31.19 5.23 5.44
N VAL A 35 -30.64 4.05 5.68
CA VAL A 35 -29.48 3.50 4.97
C VAL A 35 -29.94 2.22 4.27
N CYS A 36 -29.73 2.11 2.94
CA CYS A 36 -30.08 0.90 2.20
C CYS A 36 -29.27 -0.30 2.69
N ARG A 37 -29.80 -1.51 2.49
CA ARG A 37 -29.18 -2.79 2.88
C ARG A 37 -27.73 -2.88 2.45
N ARG A 38 -27.37 -2.43 1.25
CA ARG A 38 -25.97 -2.41 0.79
C ARG A 38 -25.10 -1.53 1.69
N CYS A 39 -25.47 -0.27 1.89
CA CYS A 39 -24.73 0.64 2.75
C CYS A 39 -24.73 0.18 4.21
N PHE A 40 -25.84 -0.38 4.70
CA PHE A 40 -25.94 -0.97 6.03
C PHE A 40 -24.96 -2.14 6.18
N ARG A 41 -24.88 -3.02 5.18
CA ARG A 41 -23.93 -4.15 5.19
C ARG A 41 -22.48 -3.71 5.02
N ILE A 42 -22.21 -2.63 4.28
CA ILE A 42 -20.87 -2.01 4.22
C ILE A 42 -20.50 -1.42 5.59
N THR A 43 -21.39 -0.68 6.23
CA THR A 43 -21.11 -0.01 7.50
C THR A 43 -21.02 -0.99 8.68
N HIS A 44 -21.90 -1.98 8.75
CA HIS A 44 -22.02 -2.89 9.89
C HIS A 44 -21.30 -4.22 9.70
N TYR A 45 -21.23 -4.73 8.47
CA TYR A 45 -20.61 -6.02 8.17
C TYR A 45 -19.39 -5.89 7.25
N GLY A 46 -19.06 -4.68 6.76
CA GLY A 46 -17.99 -4.42 5.79
C GLY A 46 -18.09 -5.20 4.48
N GLU A 47 -19.29 -5.61 4.08
CA GLU A 47 -19.47 -6.31 2.81
C GLU A 47 -19.33 -5.34 1.63
N PHE A 48 -18.11 -5.20 1.15
CA PHE A 48 -17.85 -4.60 -0.15
C PHE A 48 -18.34 -5.57 -1.22
N SER A 49 -19.23 -5.10 -2.11
CA SER A 49 -19.54 -5.80 -3.35
C SER A 49 -18.23 -5.88 -4.14
N ARG A 50 -17.59 -7.05 -4.14
CA ARG A 50 -16.35 -7.34 -4.89
C ARG A 50 -16.65 -7.44 -6.39
N ASN A 51 -17.20 -6.37 -6.97
CA ASN A 51 -17.34 -6.28 -8.40
C ASN A 51 -15.98 -5.90 -8.95
N VAL A 52 -15.15 -6.92 -9.24
CA VAL A 52 -13.92 -6.73 -10.04
C VAL A 52 -14.38 -6.11 -11.35
N VAL A 53 -13.93 -4.88 -11.62
CA VAL A 53 -14.22 -4.21 -12.89
C VAL A 53 -13.36 -4.91 -13.95
N PRO A 54 -13.94 -5.50 -15.00
CA PRO A 54 -13.15 -6.11 -16.06
C PRO A 54 -12.24 -5.07 -16.72
N ASP A 55 -11.04 -5.47 -17.12
CA ASP A 55 -10.03 -4.57 -17.70
C ASP A 55 -10.58 -3.78 -18.91
N GLU A 56 -11.42 -4.38 -19.74
CA GLU A 56 -12.07 -3.72 -20.88
C GLU A 56 -12.98 -2.55 -20.46
N GLU A 57 -13.72 -2.72 -19.37
CA GLU A 57 -14.63 -1.68 -18.85
C GLU A 57 -13.82 -0.53 -18.26
N TYR A 58 -12.71 -0.83 -17.58
CA TYR A 58 -11.78 0.20 -17.12
C TYR A 58 -11.18 0.98 -18.30
N GLN A 59 -10.67 0.28 -19.32
CA GLN A 59 -10.09 0.92 -20.50
C GLN A 59 -11.09 1.87 -21.18
N ARG A 60 -12.37 1.50 -21.27
CA ARG A 60 -13.43 2.40 -21.78
C ARG A 60 -13.65 3.63 -20.91
N GLN A 61 -13.52 3.50 -19.60
CA GLN A 61 -13.72 4.62 -18.68
C GLN A 61 -12.56 5.61 -18.70
N VAL A 62 -11.32 5.14 -18.81
CA VAL A 62 -10.14 6.01 -18.87
C VAL A 62 -9.72 6.43 -20.28
N SER A 63 -10.24 5.79 -21.35
CA SER A 63 -9.99 6.22 -22.73
C SER A 63 -10.42 7.67 -22.97
N ARG A 64 -11.47 8.12 -22.29
CA ARG A 64 -11.94 9.50 -22.38
C ARG A 64 -10.90 10.53 -21.92
N ILE A 65 -10.03 10.18 -20.98
CA ILE A 65 -8.92 11.05 -20.54
C ILE A 65 -7.95 11.27 -21.69
N LYS A 66 -7.68 10.21 -22.47
CA LYS A 66 -6.81 10.26 -23.64
C LYS A 66 -7.41 11.08 -24.79
N GLU A 67 -8.72 10.93 -25.01
CA GLU A 67 -9.45 11.65 -26.06
C GLU A 67 -9.64 13.14 -25.74
N GLN A 68 -9.79 13.48 -24.47
CA GLN A 68 -10.01 14.85 -23.99
C GLN A 68 -9.05 15.16 -22.84
N PRO A 69 -7.79 15.49 -23.13
CA PRO A 69 -6.81 15.76 -22.09
C PRO A 69 -7.22 16.92 -21.18
N GLY A 70 -6.70 16.91 -19.95
CA GLY A 70 -7.03 17.90 -18.92
C GLY A 70 -6.13 17.76 -17.69
N LEU A 71 -6.66 18.09 -16.51
CA LEU A 71 -5.99 17.84 -15.23
C LEU A 71 -6.42 16.49 -14.70
N VAL A 72 -5.47 15.65 -14.28
CA VAL A 72 -5.72 14.36 -13.62
C VAL A 72 -5.30 14.48 -12.16
N LEU A 73 -6.27 14.37 -11.26
CA LEU A 73 -6.06 14.21 -9.83
C LEU A 73 -5.95 12.72 -9.52
N TYR A 74 -4.72 12.25 -9.34
CA TYR A 74 -4.44 10.84 -9.15
C TYR A 74 -4.32 10.52 -7.66
N VAL A 75 -5.37 9.90 -7.10
CA VAL A 75 -5.51 9.64 -5.67
C VAL A 75 -4.78 8.37 -5.26
N LEU A 76 -3.91 8.49 -4.27
CA LEU A 76 -3.09 7.41 -3.71
C LEU A 76 -3.32 7.26 -2.21
N ASP A 77 -3.25 6.04 -1.68
CA ASP A 77 -3.21 5.77 -0.24
C ASP A 77 -1.76 5.82 0.26
N VAL A 78 -1.47 6.65 1.26
CA VAL A 78 -0.12 6.79 1.81
C VAL A 78 0.42 5.52 2.49
N PHE A 79 -0.44 4.60 2.93
CA PHE A 79 -0.04 3.32 3.54
C PHE A 79 0.03 2.17 2.54
N ASP A 80 -0.51 2.34 1.33
CA ASP A 80 -0.53 1.31 0.29
C ASP A 80 -0.18 1.93 -1.07
N LEU A 81 1.00 2.54 -1.17
CA LEU A 81 1.42 3.24 -2.40
C LEU A 81 1.42 2.28 -3.59
N SER A 82 2.06 1.11 -3.46
CA SER A 82 2.17 0.12 -4.55
C SER A 82 0.79 -0.44 -4.94
N GLY A 83 -0.09 -0.72 -3.97
CA GLY A 83 -1.46 -1.13 -4.23
C GLY A 83 -2.40 0.00 -4.65
N SER A 84 -1.93 1.26 -4.64
CA SER A 84 -2.67 2.42 -5.15
C SER A 84 -2.32 2.76 -6.59
N LEU A 85 -1.25 2.16 -7.14
CA LEU A 85 -0.87 2.37 -8.53
C LEU A 85 -1.84 1.63 -9.45
N VAL A 86 -2.52 2.41 -10.27
CA VAL A 86 -3.36 1.95 -11.36
C VAL A 86 -2.48 1.44 -12.51
N PRO A 87 -2.61 0.16 -12.90
CA PRO A 87 -1.86 -0.41 -14.01
C PRO A 87 -2.15 0.28 -15.34
N ASP A 88 -1.11 0.42 -16.15
CA ASP A 88 -1.17 0.99 -17.50
C ASP A 88 -1.79 2.40 -17.62
N LEU A 89 -1.95 3.12 -16.50
CA LEU A 89 -2.54 4.46 -16.48
C LEU A 89 -1.80 5.46 -17.40
N GLN A 90 -0.48 5.32 -17.53
CA GLN A 90 0.36 6.15 -18.38
C GLN A 90 -0.13 6.23 -19.84
N ARG A 91 -0.77 5.15 -20.35
CA ARG A 91 -1.28 5.09 -21.72
C ARG A 91 -2.47 6.03 -21.97
N PHE A 92 -3.12 6.46 -20.88
CA PHE A 92 -4.33 7.28 -20.90
C PHE A 92 -4.08 8.72 -20.48
N VAL A 93 -3.06 8.97 -19.63
CA VAL A 93 -2.80 10.29 -19.05
C VAL A 93 -1.64 11.05 -19.71
N SER A 94 -0.99 10.50 -20.73
CA SER A 94 0.22 11.09 -21.34
C SER A 94 0.04 12.50 -21.93
N GLY A 95 -1.18 12.89 -22.28
CA GLY A 95 -1.50 14.24 -22.77
C GLY A 95 -2.02 15.20 -21.69
N SER A 96 -2.17 14.71 -20.46
CA SER A 96 -2.80 15.42 -19.35
C SER A 96 -1.76 15.81 -18.29
N THR A 97 -2.03 16.89 -17.57
CA THR A 97 -1.26 17.26 -16.37
C THR A 97 -1.67 16.34 -15.24
N VAL A 98 -0.71 15.68 -14.57
CA VAL A 98 -1.00 14.72 -13.49
C VAL A 98 -0.50 15.26 -12.15
N VAL A 99 -1.44 15.48 -11.22
CA VAL A 99 -1.16 15.86 -9.83
C VAL A 99 -1.51 14.68 -8.94
N LEU A 100 -0.57 14.26 -8.09
CA LEU A 100 -0.81 13.21 -7.12
C LEU A 100 -1.53 13.76 -5.89
N LEU A 101 -2.62 13.11 -5.48
CA LEU A 101 -3.31 13.36 -4.23
C LEU A 101 -3.04 12.22 -3.26
N VAL A 102 -2.05 12.41 -2.39
CA VAL A 102 -1.66 11.42 -1.37
C VAL A 102 -2.59 11.57 -0.18
N ASN A 103 -3.55 10.66 -0.05
CA ASN A 103 -4.64 10.74 0.93
C ASN A 103 -4.31 9.99 2.24
N LYS A 104 -5.11 10.25 3.27
CA LYS A 104 -5.04 9.65 4.62
C LYS A 104 -3.81 10.09 5.45
N VAL A 105 -3.28 11.28 5.18
CA VAL A 105 -2.06 11.76 5.88
C VAL A 105 -2.28 12.08 7.36
N ASP A 106 -3.52 12.20 7.80
CA ASP A 106 -3.87 12.38 9.21
C ASP A 106 -3.50 11.18 10.09
N LEU A 107 -3.38 10.00 9.48
CA LEU A 107 -2.99 8.76 10.15
C LEU A 107 -1.47 8.62 10.31
N LEU A 108 -0.66 9.45 9.61
CA LEU A 108 0.79 9.41 9.71
C LEU A 108 1.28 9.95 11.06
N PRO A 109 2.39 9.44 11.62
CA PRO A 109 3.08 10.08 12.73
C PRO A 109 3.36 11.56 12.46
N ALA A 110 3.36 12.39 13.50
CA ALA A 110 3.53 13.84 13.35
C ALA A 110 4.93 14.21 12.84
N GLU A 111 5.90 13.33 13.08
CA GLU A 111 7.31 13.50 12.80
C GLU A 111 7.71 13.05 11.38
N VAL A 112 6.74 12.66 10.54
CA VAL A 112 7.01 12.27 9.15
C VAL A 112 7.56 13.45 8.37
N ASN A 113 8.70 13.22 7.73
CA ASN A 113 9.31 14.14 6.79
C ASN A 113 8.61 14.05 5.43
N TYR A 114 7.73 15.02 5.15
CA TYR A 114 6.96 15.08 3.91
C TYR A 114 7.84 15.26 2.66
N LEU A 115 8.98 15.96 2.75
CA LEU A 115 9.91 16.09 1.61
C LEU A 115 10.45 14.72 1.16
N ARG A 116 10.91 13.89 2.11
CA ARG A 116 11.38 12.53 1.81
C ARG A 116 10.24 11.64 1.30
N LEU A 117 9.03 11.85 1.82
CA LEU A 117 7.84 11.14 1.36
C LEU A 117 7.50 11.50 -0.10
N THR A 118 7.50 12.79 -0.43
CA THR A 118 7.33 13.30 -1.81
C THR A 118 8.33 12.67 -2.75
N GLU A 119 9.63 12.79 -2.45
CA GLU A 119 10.70 12.24 -3.30
C GLU A 119 10.54 10.72 -3.54
N TRP A 120 10.11 9.98 -2.51
CA TRP A 120 9.89 8.55 -2.64
C TRP A 120 8.65 8.22 -3.50
N ILE A 121 7.56 8.96 -3.32
CA ILE A 121 6.32 8.79 -4.10
C ILE A 121 6.58 9.11 -5.57
N GLU A 122 7.20 10.25 -5.87
CA GLU A 122 7.56 10.66 -7.23
C GLU A 122 8.41 9.59 -7.92
N ARG A 123 9.52 9.17 -7.30
CA ARG A 123 10.38 8.10 -7.84
C ARG A 123 9.64 6.78 -8.04
N THR A 124 8.59 6.51 -7.26
CA THR A 124 7.80 5.29 -7.38
C THR A 124 6.82 5.39 -8.55
N VAL A 125 6.17 6.54 -8.71
CA VAL A 125 5.24 6.80 -9.81
C VAL A 125 5.98 6.96 -11.14
N ASP A 126 7.14 7.60 -11.17
CA ASP A 126 7.97 7.79 -12.37
C ASP A 126 8.34 6.45 -13.03
N LYS A 127 8.52 5.38 -12.24
CA LYS A 127 8.78 4.03 -12.76
C LYS A 127 7.64 3.47 -13.61
N THR A 128 6.44 4.03 -13.49
CA THR A 128 5.27 3.67 -14.31
C THR A 128 5.23 4.45 -15.64
N GLY A 129 6.12 5.41 -15.83
CA GLY A 129 6.16 6.30 -17.00
C GLY A 129 5.18 7.48 -16.92
N ILE A 130 4.58 7.72 -15.75
CA ILE A 130 3.74 8.89 -15.50
C ILE A 130 4.63 10.03 -15.02
N HIS A 131 4.57 11.17 -15.71
CA HIS A 131 5.22 12.40 -15.25
C HIS A 131 4.29 13.17 -14.32
N VAL A 132 4.75 13.37 -13.08
CA VAL A 132 4.01 14.07 -12.04
C VAL A 132 4.35 15.56 -12.08
N SER A 133 3.33 16.42 -12.08
CA SER A 133 3.52 17.87 -12.00
C SER A 133 3.64 18.38 -10.57
N ASP A 134 2.91 17.75 -9.63
CA ASP A 134 2.95 18.10 -8.22
C ASP A 134 2.42 16.96 -7.33
N VAL A 135 2.77 16.98 -6.04
CA VAL A 135 2.32 16.04 -5.01
C VAL A 135 1.67 16.78 -3.86
N LEU A 136 0.35 16.61 -3.72
CA LEU A 136 -0.45 17.23 -2.68
C LEU A 136 -0.88 16.19 -1.64
N PHE A 137 -0.74 16.56 -0.37
CA PHE A 137 -1.09 15.71 0.77
C PHE A 137 -2.47 16.08 1.30
N THR A 138 -3.36 15.09 1.38
CA THR A 138 -4.76 15.30 1.78
C THR A 138 -5.21 14.34 2.87
N SER A 139 -6.18 14.77 3.67
CA SER A 139 -7.00 13.87 4.45
C SER A 139 -8.45 14.19 4.18
N ALA A 140 -9.10 13.34 3.39
CA ALA A 140 -10.54 13.48 3.15
C ALA A 140 -11.37 13.29 4.43
N HIS A 141 -10.88 12.53 5.42
CA HIS A 141 -11.61 12.37 6.68
C HIS A 141 -11.48 13.63 7.55
N SER A 142 -10.27 14.16 7.68
CA SER A 142 -9.94 15.26 8.60
C SER A 142 -9.91 16.64 7.93
N ASP A 143 -10.36 16.73 6.67
CA ASP A 143 -10.42 17.96 5.86
C ASP A 143 -9.08 18.71 5.73
N ILE A 144 -8.00 17.94 5.56
CA ILE A 144 -6.64 18.48 5.45
C ILE A 144 -6.26 18.60 3.98
N GLY A 145 -5.64 19.72 3.60
CA GLY A 145 -4.95 19.86 2.31
C GLY A 145 -5.85 20.16 1.11
N PHE A 146 -7.13 20.48 1.31
CA PHE A 146 -8.06 20.74 0.20
C PHE A 146 -7.92 22.14 -0.43
N TYR A 147 -7.48 23.16 0.32
CA TYR A 147 -7.22 24.49 -0.25
C TYR A 147 -6.16 24.45 -1.37
N PRO A 148 -4.95 23.87 -1.15
CA PRO A 148 -3.97 23.71 -2.22
C PRO A 148 -4.49 22.92 -3.43
N VAL A 149 -5.38 21.94 -3.21
CA VAL A 149 -5.99 21.17 -4.31
C VAL A 149 -6.91 22.05 -5.14
N ILE A 150 -7.75 22.87 -4.51
CA ILE A 150 -8.63 23.81 -5.21
C ILE A 150 -7.79 24.85 -5.97
N ASP A 151 -6.75 25.41 -5.35
CA ASP A 151 -5.86 26.38 -5.97
C ASP A 151 -5.16 25.76 -7.19
N THR A 152 -4.67 24.52 -7.08
CA THR A 152 -4.06 23.78 -8.20
C THR A 152 -5.05 23.54 -9.34
N ILE A 153 -6.30 23.17 -9.03
CA ILE A 153 -7.36 23.01 -10.04
C ILE A 153 -7.59 24.35 -10.76
N ASP A 154 -7.64 25.46 -10.03
CA ASP A 154 -7.86 26.77 -10.60
C ASP A 154 -6.68 27.26 -11.45
N GLU A 155 -5.45 27.11 -10.96
CA GLU A 155 -4.22 27.48 -11.64
C GLU A 155 -3.95 26.65 -12.90
N SER A 156 -4.40 25.39 -12.93
CA SER A 156 -4.25 24.52 -14.11
C SER A 156 -4.91 25.08 -15.38
N ARG A 157 -5.90 25.98 -15.22
CA ARG A 157 -6.76 26.52 -16.29
C ARG A 157 -7.42 25.45 -17.17
N SER A 158 -7.46 24.19 -16.71
CA SER A 158 -8.14 23.11 -17.41
C SER A 158 -9.65 23.21 -17.20
N ASP A 159 -10.43 23.07 -18.27
CA ASP A 159 -11.89 22.98 -18.19
C ASP A 159 -12.37 21.59 -17.72
N ARG A 160 -11.46 20.61 -17.72
CA ARG A 160 -11.73 19.21 -17.37
C ARG A 160 -10.76 18.73 -16.30
N VAL A 161 -11.33 18.13 -15.25
CA VAL A 161 -10.60 17.51 -14.15
C VAL A 161 -11.05 16.06 -14.04
N TYR A 162 -10.12 15.14 -14.09
CA TYR A 162 -10.37 13.72 -13.94
C TYR A 162 -9.86 13.27 -12.58
N VAL A 163 -10.68 12.57 -11.81
CA VAL A 163 -10.21 11.96 -10.57
C VAL A 163 -10.05 10.47 -10.78
N VAL A 164 -8.83 9.99 -10.59
CA VAL A 164 -8.43 8.61 -10.88
C VAL A 164 -7.79 7.99 -9.65
N GLY A 165 -8.02 6.70 -9.44
CA GLY A 165 -7.36 5.94 -8.38
C GLY A 165 -7.96 4.56 -8.20
N MET A 166 -7.20 3.71 -7.52
CA MET A 166 -7.66 2.39 -7.10
C MET A 166 -8.85 2.49 -6.13
N ALA A 167 -9.61 1.41 -5.97
CA ALA A 167 -10.62 1.32 -4.93
C ALA A 167 -9.96 1.39 -3.54
N ASN A 168 -10.69 1.96 -2.58
CA ASN A 168 -10.30 2.12 -1.17
C ASN A 168 -9.16 3.13 -0.88
N VAL A 169 -8.60 3.81 -1.90
CA VAL A 169 -7.65 4.94 -1.71
C VAL A 169 -8.31 6.19 -1.13
N GLY A 170 -9.65 6.24 -1.14
CA GLY A 170 -10.45 7.36 -0.64
C GLY A 170 -10.86 8.38 -1.71
N LYS A 171 -10.82 8.00 -2.99
CA LYS A 171 -11.28 8.82 -4.13
C LYS A 171 -12.66 9.46 -3.91
N SER A 172 -13.67 8.66 -3.53
CA SER A 172 -15.02 9.18 -3.28
C SER A 172 -15.06 10.16 -2.10
N SER A 173 -14.25 9.94 -1.06
CA SER A 173 -14.13 10.87 0.07
C SER A 173 -13.48 12.19 -0.36
N VAL A 174 -12.44 12.13 -1.20
CA VAL A 174 -11.78 13.31 -1.78
C VAL A 174 -12.78 14.12 -2.61
N LEU A 175 -13.55 13.47 -3.49
CA LEU A 175 -14.58 14.14 -4.29
C LEU A 175 -15.64 14.83 -3.44
N ASN A 176 -16.15 14.14 -2.42
CA ASN A 176 -17.12 14.72 -1.49
C ASN A 176 -16.56 15.95 -0.76
N ARG A 177 -15.27 15.95 -0.43
CA ARG A 177 -14.60 17.12 0.16
C ARG A 177 -14.42 18.25 -0.84
N LEU A 178 -13.99 17.96 -2.07
CA LEU A 178 -13.91 18.98 -3.13
C LEU A 178 -15.26 19.67 -3.35
N LEU A 179 -16.35 18.91 -3.34
CA LEU A 179 -17.71 19.46 -3.44
C LEU A 179 -18.10 20.38 -2.28
N GLN A 180 -17.58 20.13 -1.06
CA GLN A 180 -17.83 20.98 0.11
C GLN A 180 -17.04 22.29 0.05
N HIS A 181 -15.85 22.27 -0.55
CA HIS A 181 -15.01 23.46 -0.77
C HIS A 181 -15.40 24.23 -2.03
N GLY A 182 -16.09 23.59 -2.97
CA GLY A 182 -16.63 24.20 -4.18
C GLY A 182 -17.82 25.10 -3.91
N GLY A 183 -17.61 26.42 -4.07
CA GLY A 183 -18.68 27.41 -4.15
C GLY A 183 -19.16 28.00 -2.81
N LYS A 184 -18.99 29.31 -2.66
CA LYS A 184 -19.77 30.11 -1.70
C LYS A 184 -21.24 30.12 -2.14
N GLY A 185 -22.09 29.30 -1.52
CA GLY A 185 -23.54 29.49 -1.53
C GLY A 185 -24.34 28.87 -2.69
N HIS A 186 -23.72 28.12 -3.60
CA HIS A 186 -24.46 27.33 -4.60
C HIS A 186 -24.56 25.87 -4.14
N LYS A 187 -25.77 25.33 -4.01
CA LYS A 187 -25.96 23.88 -3.83
C LYS A 187 -25.32 23.19 -5.03
N PRO A 188 -24.43 22.20 -4.83
CA PRO A 188 -23.84 21.46 -5.94
C PRO A 188 -24.94 20.87 -6.82
N VAL A 189 -24.94 21.21 -8.11
CA VAL A 189 -25.86 20.63 -9.07
C VAL A 189 -25.20 19.34 -9.57
N PHE A 190 -25.58 18.21 -8.99
CA PHE A 190 -25.28 16.91 -9.57
C PHE A 190 -26.09 16.75 -10.86
N THR A 191 -25.53 17.12 -12.00
CA THR A 191 -26.03 16.62 -13.28
C THR A 191 -25.50 15.21 -13.47
N VAL A 192 -26.20 14.22 -12.89
CA VAL A 192 -25.90 12.82 -13.14
C VAL A 192 -26.25 12.52 -14.60
N SER A 193 -25.31 12.73 -15.50
CA SER A 193 -25.37 12.21 -16.87
C SER A 193 -25.17 10.69 -16.79
N LYS A 194 -26.25 9.95 -16.48
CA LYS A 194 -26.27 8.51 -16.72
C LYS A 194 -26.27 8.29 -18.22
N VAL A 195 -25.12 7.94 -18.80
CA VAL A 195 -25.10 7.38 -20.15
C VAL A 195 -25.94 6.09 -20.09
N PRO A 196 -27.03 5.96 -20.87
CA PRO A 196 -27.89 4.79 -20.81
C PRO A 196 -27.11 3.54 -21.26
N GLY A 197 -26.98 2.54 -20.38
CA GLY A 197 -26.43 1.22 -20.75
C GLY A 197 -25.46 0.56 -19.77
N THR A 198 -24.95 1.25 -18.75
CA THR A 198 -23.95 0.67 -17.83
C THR A 198 -24.25 0.97 -16.36
N THR A 199 -24.23 -0.06 -15.51
CA THR A 199 -24.50 0.05 -14.05
C THR A 199 -23.36 0.72 -13.27
N LEU A 200 -22.25 1.08 -13.94
CA LEU A 200 -21.04 1.73 -13.41
C LEU A 200 -20.61 2.89 -14.35
N GLY A 201 -21.42 3.94 -14.46
CA GLY A 201 -21.09 5.10 -15.31
C GLY A 201 -20.12 6.08 -14.64
N LEU A 202 -19.27 6.74 -15.44
CA LEU A 202 -18.55 7.95 -15.05
C LEU A 202 -19.55 8.96 -14.49
N THR A 203 -19.28 9.49 -13.29
CA THR A 203 -20.13 10.55 -12.71
C THR A 203 -19.48 11.90 -12.95
N GLU A 204 -20.22 12.83 -13.54
CA GLU A 204 -19.74 14.19 -13.76
C GLU A 204 -20.46 15.18 -12.86
N PHE A 205 -19.73 16.17 -12.38
CA PHE A 205 -20.28 17.34 -11.71
C PHE A 205 -19.48 18.59 -12.08
N THR A 206 -20.11 19.74 -11.89
CA THR A 206 -19.44 21.03 -12.06
C THR A 206 -18.94 21.53 -10.71
N LEU A 207 -17.68 21.93 -10.66
CA LEU A 207 -17.06 22.55 -9.49
C LEU A 207 -16.85 24.05 -9.77
N ALA A 208 -17.44 24.90 -8.93
CA ALA A 208 -17.25 26.34 -8.97
C ALA A 208 -15.98 26.72 -8.20
N LEU A 209 -15.06 27.40 -8.89
CA LEU A 209 -13.75 27.76 -8.37
C LEU A 209 -13.69 29.20 -7.82
N PRO A 210 -12.68 29.53 -6.99
CA PRO A 210 -12.47 30.88 -6.48
C PRO A 210 -12.37 31.94 -7.58
N SER A 211 -11.80 31.60 -8.76
CA SER A 211 -11.75 32.51 -9.91
C SER A 211 -13.09 32.72 -10.63
N GLN A 212 -14.22 32.29 -10.06
CA GLN A 212 -15.55 32.32 -10.70
C GLN A 212 -15.62 31.55 -12.03
N ARG A 213 -14.76 30.54 -12.19
CA ARG A 213 -14.83 29.59 -13.30
C ARG A 213 -15.48 28.31 -12.82
N ASP A 214 -16.20 27.68 -13.73
CA ASP A 214 -16.78 26.38 -13.55
C ASP A 214 -15.94 25.34 -14.29
N VAL A 215 -15.53 24.28 -13.60
CA VAL A 215 -14.79 23.17 -14.21
C VAL A 215 -15.59 21.89 -14.13
N LYS A 216 -15.48 21.05 -15.17
CA LYS A 216 -16.12 19.74 -15.18
C LYS A 216 -15.21 18.73 -14.50
N VAL A 217 -15.68 18.16 -13.40
CA VAL A 217 -14.99 17.09 -12.68
C VAL A 217 -15.65 15.76 -13.04
N THR A 218 -14.84 14.83 -13.55
CA THR A 218 -15.26 13.48 -13.93
C THR A 218 -14.69 12.49 -12.93
N ASP A 219 -15.57 11.80 -12.21
CA ASP A 219 -15.22 10.65 -11.37
C ASP A 219 -15.06 9.40 -12.23
N THR A 220 -13.91 8.76 -12.16
CA THR A 220 -13.68 7.43 -12.73
C THR A 220 -14.02 6.36 -11.69
N PRO A 221 -14.76 5.30 -12.03
CA PRO A 221 -14.96 4.18 -11.10
C PRO A 221 -13.63 3.67 -10.54
N GLY A 222 -13.60 3.40 -9.24
CA GLY A 222 -12.40 2.91 -8.57
C GLY A 222 -12.08 1.49 -9.03
N LEU A 223 -10.84 1.26 -9.45
CA LEU A 223 -10.38 -0.06 -9.85
C LEU A 223 -10.20 -1.01 -8.68
N ILE A 224 -10.71 -2.23 -8.78
CA ILE A 224 -10.41 -3.30 -7.82
C ILE A 224 -9.44 -4.26 -8.50
N HIS A 225 -8.19 -4.31 -8.05
CA HIS A 225 -7.25 -5.36 -8.43
C HIS A 225 -7.17 -6.39 -7.30
N SER A 226 -7.52 -7.64 -7.60
CA SER A 226 -7.66 -8.75 -6.63
C SER A 226 -6.35 -9.24 -5.99
N ASN A 227 -5.26 -8.49 -6.10
CA ASN A 227 -3.92 -8.90 -5.67
C ASN A 227 -3.39 -8.13 -4.44
N ARG A 228 -4.20 -7.29 -3.78
CA ARG A 228 -3.79 -6.61 -2.55
C ARG A 228 -4.20 -7.42 -1.34
N ILE A 229 -3.34 -7.44 -0.30
CA ILE A 229 -3.66 -8.13 0.95
C ILE A 229 -4.98 -7.63 1.54
N GLY A 230 -5.25 -6.32 1.49
CA GLY A 230 -6.48 -5.72 1.99
C GLY A 230 -7.76 -6.22 1.32
N ASP A 231 -7.68 -6.62 0.04
CA ASP A 231 -8.84 -7.13 -0.70
C ASP A 231 -9.14 -8.61 -0.35
N MET A 232 -8.17 -9.31 0.23
CA MET A 232 -8.29 -10.70 0.69
C MET A 232 -8.76 -10.82 2.14
N LEU A 233 -8.58 -9.76 2.93
CA LEU A 233 -9.02 -9.73 4.32
C LEU A 233 -10.54 -9.58 4.42
N CYS A 234 -11.11 -10.27 5.41
CA CYS A 234 -12.48 -10.02 5.84
C CYS A 234 -12.55 -8.66 6.56
N PRO A 235 -13.75 -8.09 6.69
CA PRO A 235 -13.91 -6.74 7.25
C PRO A 235 -13.38 -6.53 8.66
N SER A 236 -13.49 -7.53 9.54
CA SER A 236 -12.96 -7.43 10.90
C SER A 236 -11.43 -7.37 10.88
N CYS A 237 -10.77 -8.24 10.09
CA CYS A 237 -9.32 -8.21 9.92
C CYS A 237 -8.85 -6.91 9.26
N LEU A 238 -9.56 -6.45 8.23
CA LEU A 238 -9.26 -5.20 7.55
C LEU A 238 -9.34 -4.00 8.50
N LYS A 239 -10.35 -3.96 9.36
CA LYS A 239 -10.51 -2.92 10.40
C LYS A 239 -9.34 -2.90 11.40
N THR A 240 -8.76 -4.06 11.71
CA THR A 240 -7.58 -4.14 12.58
C THR A 240 -6.30 -3.71 11.87
N VAL A 241 -6.15 -4.11 10.60
CA VAL A 241 -4.95 -3.84 9.78
C VAL A 241 -4.87 -2.39 9.32
N VAL A 242 -5.99 -1.80 8.91
CA VAL A 242 -6.06 -0.43 8.42
C VAL A 242 -6.13 0.54 9.61
N PRO A 243 -5.21 1.50 9.73
CA PRO A 243 -5.24 2.46 10.83
C PRO A 243 -6.51 3.31 10.80
N SER A 244 -7.16 3.45 11.96
CA SER A 244 -8.32 4.32 12.18
C SER A 244 -7.96 5.63 12.90
N ALA A 245 -6.75 5.71 13.43
CA ALA A 245 -6.19 6.86 14.12
C ALA A 245 -4.69 6.97 13.81
N ARG A 246 -4.09 8.10 14.18
CA ARG A 246 -2.65 8.35 14.04
C ARG A 246 -1.83 7.17 14.56
N ILE A 247 -0.99 6.59 13.71
CA ILE A 247 -0.11 5.47 14.07
C ILE A 247 0.92 5.95 15.09
N ARG A 248 1.10 5.15 16.15
CA ARG A 248 2.15 5.36 17.14
C ARG A 248 3.33 4.43 16.87
N PRO A 249 4.59 4.93 16.88
CA PRO A 249 5.74 4.06 16.75
C PRO A 249 5.81 3.08 17.92
N ARG A 250 5.99 1.79 17.61
CA ARG A 250 6.30 0.76 18.62
C ARG A 250 7.75 0.35 18.52
N VAL A 251 8.53 0.67 19.55
CA VAL A 251 9.96 0.43 19.60
C VAL A 251 10.23 -0.95 20.23
N TYR A 252 10.96 -1.80 19.52
CA TYR A 252 11.43 -3.09 20.04
C TYR A 252 12.95 -3.14 19.99
N GLN A 253 13.59 -3.32 21.14
CA GLN A 253 15.00 -3.67 21.20
C GLN A 253 15.13 -5.17 20.88
N LEU A 254 15.79 -5.49 19.77
CA LEU A 254 16.00 -6.87 19.34
C LEU A 254 17.44 -7.29 19.58
N ASN A 255 17.59 -8.52 20.07
CA ASN A 255 18.86 -9.24 20.15
C ASN A 255 18.85 -10.38 19.13
N GLU A 256 20.05 -10.86 18.78
CA GLU A 256 20.22 -12.08 17.99
C GLU A 256 19.37 -13.24 18.53
N GLY A 257 18.69 -13.95 17.63
CA GLY A 257 17.79 -15.05 17.97
C GLY A 257 16.42 -14.59 18.49
N GLN A 258 15.93 -13.42 18.08
CA GLN A 258 14.57 -12.95 18.40
C GLN A 258 13.71 -12.77 17.15
N THR A 259 12.40 -12.89 17.33
CA THR A 259 11.40 -12.75 16.27
C THR A 259 10.37 -11.69 16.65
N LEU A 260 9.94 -10.91 15.64
CA LEU A 260 8.78 -10.02 15.72
C LEU A 260 7.66 -10.51 14.80
N PHE A 261 6.45 -10.57 15.31
CA PHE A 261 5.21 -10.80 14.56
C PHE A 261 4.43 -9.50 14.44
N LEU A 262 3.87 -9.24 13.25
CA LEU A 262 2.84 -8.22 13.01
C LEU A 262 1.54 -8.96 12.71
N GLY A 263 0.80 -9.30 13.77
CA GLY A 263 -0.19 -10.38 13.73
C GLY A 263 0.41 -11.67 13.16
N ASN A 264 -0.43 -12.49 12.54
CA ASN A 264 -0.02 -13.61 11.69
C ASN A 264 0.08 -13.20 10.21
N ALA A 265 0.29 -11.91 9.92
CA ALA A 265 0.42 -11.39 8.56
C ALA A 265 1.89 -11.29 8.11
N VAL A 266 2.78 -10.92 9.03
CA VAL A 266 4.21 -10.75 8.76
C VAL A 266 5.01 -11.21 9.96
N ARG A 267 6.13 -11.89 9.72
CA ARG A 267 7.09 -12.29 10.74
C ARG A 267 8.49 -11.84 10.34
N PHE A 268 9.25 -11.28 11.27
CA PHE A 268 10.63 -10.88 11.07
C PHE A 268 11.53 -11.59 12.08
N ASP A 269 12.44 -12.41 11.57
CA ASP A 269 13.42 -13.16 12.35
C ASP A 269 14.76 -12.42 12.33
N PHE A 270 15.22 -11.97 13.50
CA PHE A 270 16.54 -11.38 13.68
C PHE A 270 17.56 -12.47 14.01
N GLU A 271 18.19 -13.00 12.97
CA GLU A 271 19.05 -14.18 13.07
C GLU A 271 20.46 -13.86 13.55
N LYS A 272 21.07 -12.76 13.09
CA LYS A 272 22.41 -12.32 13.52
C LYS A 272 22.57 -10.81 13.46
N GLY A 273 23.20 -10.24 14.49
CA GLY A 273 23.53 -8.82 14.53
C GLY A 273 23.70 -8.27 15.93
N PRO A 274 24.30 -7.07 16.07
CA PRO A 274 24.32 -6.36 17.35
C PRO A 274 22.89 -6.02 17.81
N SER A 275 22.71 -5.93 19.12
CA SER A 275 21.47 -5.45 19.73
C SER A 275 21.09 -4.09 19.15
N GLN A 276 19.88 -3.97 18.61
CA GLN A 276 19.44 -2.76 17.94
C GLN A 276 17.93 -2.57 18.04
N SER A 277 17.49 -1.31 17.95
CA SER A 277 16.07 -0.98 17.94
C SER A 277 15.48 -1.15 16.53
N VAL A 278 14.33 -1.81 16.47
CA VAL A 278 13.46 -1.86 15.29
C VAL A 278 12.13 -1.21 15.67
N LEU A 279 11.65 -0.30 14.84
CA LEU A 279 10.39 0.41 15.07
C LEU A 279 9.32 -0.10 14.12
N CYS A 280 8.15 -0.44 14.66
CA CYS A 280 6.99 -0.85 13.87
C CYS A 280 5.98 0.29 13.83
N TYR A 281 5.66 0.74 12.61
CA TYR A 281 4.62 1.71 12.30
C TYR A 281 3.49 1.00 11.55
N VAL A 282 2.62 0.33 12.30
CA VAL A 282 1.44 -0.36 11.79
C VAL A 282 0.24 0.03 12.64
N SER A 283 -0.99 -0.27 12.20
CA SER A 283 -2.22 0.07 12.93
C SER A 283 -2.10 -0.20 14.44
N ASN A 284 -2.59 0.73 15.26
CA ASN A 284 -2.52 0.63 16.72
C ASN A 284 -3.27 -0.59 17.25
N ASP A 285 -4.25 -1.09 16.50
CA ASP A 285 -5.05 -2.27 16.85
C ASP A 285 -4.39 -3.59 16.41
N LEU A 286 -3.41 -3.54 15.50
CA LEU A 286 -2.69 -4.73 15.06
C LEU A 286 -1.68 -5.15 16.12
N VAL A 287 -1.77 -6.38 16.61
CA VAL A 287 -0.83 -6.94 17.60
C VAL A 287 0.59 -7.00 17.03
N VAL A 288 1.56 -6.56 17.83
CA VAL A 288 2.98 -6.79 17.54
C VAL A 288 3.59 -7.56 18.69
N HIS A 289 4.01 -8.80 18.41
CA HIS A 289 4.47 -9.74 19.43
C HIS A 289 5.95 -10.07 19.23
N ARG A 290 6.72 -10.12 20.32
CA ARG A 290 8.14 -10.49 20.31
C ARG A 290 8.35 -11.81 21.05
N THR A 291 9.01 -12.76 20.40
CA THR A 291 9.41 -14.04 21.02
C THR A 291 10.87 -14.38 20.68
N LYS A 292 11.37 -15.48 21.22
CA LYS A 292 12.66 -16.06 20.81
C LYS A 292 12.48 -16.80 19.49
N LEU A 293 13.49 -16.73 18.63
CA LEU A 293 13.50 -17.40 17.33
C LEU A 293 13.28 -18.91 17.46
N GLU A 294 13.88 -19.54 18.46
CA GLU A 294 13.74 -20.98 18.74
C GLU A 294 12.29 -21.41 19.06
N LYS A 295 11.42 -20.48 19.47
CA LYS A 295 10.01 -20.73 19.80
C LYS A 295 9.04 -20.16 18.76
N ALA A 296 9.55 -19.53 17.71
CA ALA A 296 8.72 -18.71 16.83
C ALA A 296 7.76 -19.56 16.00
N ASP A 297 8.18 -20.75 15.55
CA ASP A 297 7.32 -21.67 14.81
C ASP A 297 6.19 -22.20 15.71
N ASP A 298 6.53 -22.77 16.88
CA ASP A 298 5.56 -23.26 17.87
C ASP A 298 4.58 -22.15 18.31
N PHE A 299 5.10 -20.95 18.60
CA PHE A 299 4.26 -19.82 19.01
C PHE A 299 3.27 -19.40 17.92
N MET A 300 3.68 -19.45 16.65
CA MET A 300 2.82 -19.11 15.52
C MET A 300 1.71 -20.13 15.33
N GLU A 301 1.98 -21.41 15.57
CA GLU A 301 0.99 -22.50 15.51
C GLU A 301 0.02 -22.42 16.70
N ASP A 302 0.54 -22.38 17.92
CA ASP A 302 -0.24 -22.39 19.16
C ASP A 302 -1.13 -21.15 19.32
N HIS A 303 -0.65 -19.99 18.83
CA HIS A 303 -1.30 -18.70 19.03
C HIS A 303 -1.82 -18.06 17.73
N ALA A 304 -2.03 -18.86 16.68
CA ALA A 304 -2.58 -18.39 15.41
C ALA A 304 -3.98 -17.76 15.58
N ASP A 305 -4.77 -18.24 16.54
CA ASP A 305 -6.19 -17.91 16.69
C ASP A 305 -6.53 -17.00 17.86
N ASP A 306 -5.56 -16.65 18.72
CA ASP A 306 -5.75 -15.76 19.87
C ASP A 306 -4.87 -14.49 19.81
N ILE A 307 -3.56 -14.60 20.03
CA ILE A 307 -2.61 -13.48 20.10
C ILE A 307 -2.30 -12.99 18.68
N LEU A 308 -2.10 -13.91 17.74
CA LEU A 308 -1.82 -13.61 16.34
C LEU A 308 -3.07 -13.72 15.45
N ALA A 309 -4.27 -13.58 16.03
CA ALA A 309 -5.57 -13.82 15.39
C ALA A 309 -5.85 -13.07 14.07
N VAL A 310 -5.01 -12.11 13.67
CA VAL A 310 -5.13 -11.36 12.42
C VAL A 310 -3.96 -11.68 11.49
N PRO A 311 -4.20 -12.19 10.27
CA PRO A 311 -5.52 -12.51 9.69
C PRO A 311 -6.19 -13.69 10.40
N CYS A 312 -7.54 -13.72 10.41
CA CYS A 312 -8.31 -14.85 10.95
C CYS A 312 -8.19 -16.09 10.03
N PRO A 313 -8.64 -17.29 10.46
CA PRO A 313 -8.45 -18.53 9.70
C PRO A 313 -8.81 -18.45 8.21
N SER A 314 -10.01 -17.96 7.88
CA SER A 314 -10.46 -17.83 6.49
C SER A 314 -9.66 -16.81 5.67
N CYS A 315 -9.16 -15.76 6.33
CA CYS A 315 -8.30 -14.78 5.67
C CYS A 315 -6.89 -15.31 5.45
N ARG A 316 -6.35 -16.12 6.38
CA ARG A 316 -5.05 -16.77 6.19
C ARG A 316 -5.07 -17.75 5.03
N GLU A 317 -6.16 -18.50 4.88
CA GLU A 317 -6.37 -19.37 3.71
C GLU A 317 -6.41 -18.56 2.41
N ALA A 318 -7.15 -17.44 2.39
CA ALA A 318 -7.26 -16.58 1.22
C ALA A 318 -5.94 -15.87 0.84
N VAL A 319 -5.17 -15.43 1.85
CA VAL A 319 -3.88 -14.75 1.66
C VAL A 319 -2.79 -15.75 1.25
N GLY A 320 -2.85 -16.98 1.79
CA GLY A 320 -1.87 -18.03 1.53
C GLY A 320 -0.65 -17.99 2.46
N PRO A 321 0.32 -18.89 2.24
CA PRO A 321 1.45 -19.08 3.13
C PRO A 321 2.44 -17.91 3.08
N LEU A 322 3.14 -17.70 4.19
CA LEU A 322 4.23 -16.73 4.25
C LEU A 322 5.46 -17.26 3.51
N GLN A 323 6.00 -16.44 2.61
CA GLN A 323 7.23 -16.71 1.88
C GLN A 323 8.42 -16.04 2.57
N LYS A 324 9.56 -16.73 2.59
CA LYS A 324 10.81 -16.22 3.12
C LYS A 324 11.44 -15.20 2.16
N ARG A 325 11.96 -14.10 2.71
CA ARG A 325 12.82 -13.12 2.04
C ARG A 325 13.98 -12.79 2.97
N GLY A 326 15.21 -12.91 2.48
CA GLY A 326 16.40 -12.59 3.30
C GLY A 326 16.46 -11.09 3.55
N VAL A 327 16.86 -10.66 4.74
CA VAL A 327 17.06 -9.25 5.08
C VAL A 327 18.52 -9.06 5.50
N THR A 328 19.18 -8.08 4.89
CA THR A 328 20.52 -7.68 5.31
C THR A 328 20.73 -6.17 5.17
N SER A 329 21.74 -5.61 5.83
CA SER A 329 22.12 -4.21 5.62
C SER A 329 23.44 -4.07 4.85
N ALA A 330 23.59 -2.94 4.16
CA ALA A 330 24.74 -2.66 3.30
C ALA A 330 26.07 -2.50 4.07
N ARG A 331 26.02 -2.28 5.40
CA ARG A 331 27.23 -2.22 6.24
C ARG A 331 27.80 -3.63 6.38
N ASN A 332 28.86 -3.90 5.62
CA ASN A 332 29.70 -5.09 5.69
C ASN A 332 29.13 -6.38 5.10
N SER A 333 28.91 -6.37 3.78
CA SER A 333 29.13 -7.59 2.98
C SER A 333 30.60 -8.08 3.01
N ARG A 334 31.55 -7.35 3.63
CA ARG A 334 32.99 -7.71 3.68
C ARG A 334 33.49 -8.25 5.03
N ARG A 335 32.95 -7.86 6.19
CA ARG A 335 33.40 -8.42 7.50
C ARG A 335 32.83 -9.78 7.85
N TYR A 336 31.68 -10.16 7.29
CA TYR A 336 31.07 -11.49 7.46
C TYR A 336 31.09 -12.34 6.17
N ALA A 337 31.87 -11.93 5.16
CA ALA A 337 32.22 -12.76 4.00
C ALA A 337 33.24 -13.88 4.32
N GLY A 338 33.41 -14.23 5.60
CA GLY A 338 34.15 -15.42 6.03
C GLY A 338 33.39 -16.73 5.80
N VAL A 339 32.14 -16.69 5.31
CA VAL A 339 31.31 -17.89 5.07
C VAL A 339 30.93 -18.08 3.58
N ARG A 340 31.38 -17.19 2.68
CA ARG A 340 31.22 -17.39 1.24
C ARG A 340 32.43 -16.83 0.49
N ASN A 341 33.46 -17.65 0.34
CA ASN A 341 34.39 -17.64 -0.79
C ASN A 341 35.42 -18.77 -0.67
N ALA A 342 34.96 -20.01 -0.81
CA ALA A 342 35.77 -21.09 -1.33
C ALA A 342 35.10 -21.57 -2.62
N GLY A 343 35.64 -21.15 -3.76
CA GLY A 343 35.12 -21.51 -5.08
C GLY A 343 34.46 -20.33 -5.79
N LEU A 344 35.28 -19.45 -6.35
CA LEU A 344 35.10 -18.74 -7.64
C LEU A 344 36.27 -17.74 -7.81
N ARG A 345 37.44 -18.31 -8.16
CA ARG A 345 38.52 -17.66 -8.92
C ARG A 345 38.72 -18.60 -10.12
N ASN A 346 38.84 -18.22 -11.39
CA ASN A 346 38.98 -16.96 -12.09
C ASN A 346 38.50 -17.23 -13.54
N ALA A 347 37.85 -16.26 -14.16
CA ALA A 347 37.94 -15.98 -15.59
C ALA A 347 37.81 -14.46 -15.67
N GLY A 348 38.75 -13.65 -16.12
CA GLY A 348 40.02 -13.83 -16.81
C GLY A 348 40.17 -12.56 -17.65
N TYR A 349 41.22 -11.76 -17.43
CA TYR A 349 41.81 -10.89 -18.46
C TYR A 349 43.14 -10.30 -17.94
N GLY A 350 44.22 -10.69 -18.63
CA GLY A 350 45.46 -9.94 -18.92
C GLY A 350 46.28 -9.33 -17.78
N GLN A 351 47.46 -9.88 -17.51
CA GLN A 351 48.73 -9.39 -18.09
C GLN A 351 49.92 -10.30 -17.73
N GLU A 352 50.93 -10.24 -18.60
CA GLU A 352 52.06 -11.14 -18.78
C GLU A 352 53.13 -11.15 -17.68
N SER A 353 53.87 -12.27 -17.64
CA SER A 353 55.32 -12.49 -17.37
C SER A 353 55.51 -13.70 -16.44
N ALA A 354 55.93 -14.88 -16.92
CA ALA A 354 57.25 -15.32 -17.41
C ALA A 354 57.94 -16.23 -16.36
N ARG A 355 58.27 -17.47 -16.80
CA ARG A 355 59.22 -18.47 -16.21
C ARG A 355 58.76 -19.11 -14.88
N GLU A 356 58.99 -20.38 -14.54
CA GLU A 356 59.75 -21.52 -15.09
C GLU A 356 59.23 -22.81 -14.39
N SER A 357 59.56 -23.94 -15.00
CA SER A 357 59.23 -25.35 -14.70
C SER A 357 59.50 -25.89 -13.29
N MET A 358 58.69 -26.86 -12.81
CA MET A 358 59.08 -28.27 -12.56
C MET A 358 58.06 -29.07 -11.70
N SER A 359 57.80 -30.28 -12.19
CA SER A 359 57.28 -31.53 -11.58
C SER A 359 57.09 -31.65 -10.05
N ALA A 360 55.96 -32.26 -9.62
CA ALA A 360 55.96 -33.62 -9.02
C ALA A 360 54.58 -34.04 -8.44
N SER A 361 54.13 -35.21 -8.90
CA SER A 361 53.58 -36.35 -8.16
C SER A 361 52.36 -36.21 -7.24
N VAL A 362 51.29 -36.84 -7.75
CA VAL A 362 50.04 -37.28 -7.13
C VAL A 362 50.26 -38.13 -5.87
N LYS A 363 49.50 -37.83 -4.81
CA LYS A 363 49.08 -38.81 -3.80
C LYS A 363 47.60 -38.57 -3.49
N GLU A 364 46.76 -39.54 -3.82
CA GLU A 364 45.40 -39.65 -3.28
C GLU A 364 45.46 -39.86 -1.75
N PRO A 365 44.42 -39.40 -1.03
CA PRO A 365 43.73 -40.39 -0.22
C PRO A 365 42.19 -40.23 -0.19
N VAL A 366 41.54 -41.38 -0.36
CA VAL A 366 40.48 -41.94 0.50
C VAL A 366 39.17 -41.15 0.65
N SER A 367 38.14 -41.73 0.05
CA SER A 367 36.71 -41.45 0.16
C SER A 367 36.15 -41.53 1.59
N ALA A 368 35.31 -40.55 1.96
CA ALA A 368 34.31 -40.61 3.04
C ALA A 368 33.21 -39.55 2.77
N PRO A 369 31.98 -39.68 3.31
CA PRO A 369 30.75 -39.73 2.50
C PRO A 369 30.02 -38.40 2.32
N ALA A 370 29.07 -38.45 1.39
CA ALA A 370 28.16 -37.39 0.96
C ALA A 370 27.54 -36.61 2.13
N ASN A 371 27.80 -35.30 2.16
CA ASN A 371 26.95 -34.35 2.87
C ASN A 371 26.09 -33.65 1.83
N GLU A 372 24.79 -33.93 1.89
CA GLU A 372 23.75 -33.28 1.10
C GLU A 372 23.85 -31.77 1.24
N SER A 373 24.35 -31.13 0.20
CA SER A 373 24.21 -29.70 0.01
C SER A 373 22.73 -29.39 -0.17
N VAL A 374 22.06 -28.92 0.89
CA VAL A 374 20.78 -28.24 0.79
C VAL A 374 21.01 -26.98 -0.03
N LYS A 375 20.76 -27.11 -1.34
CA LYS A 375 20.75 -25.99 -2.28
C LYS A 375 19.57 -25.10 -1.91
N HIS A 376 19.81 -24.05 -1.13
CA HIS A 376 18.88 -22.94 -0.99
C HIS A 376 18.72 -22.27 -2.36
N GLN A 377 17.65 -22.62 -3.09
CA GLN A 377 17.20 -21.90 -4.27
C GLN A 377 16.84 -20.46 -3.86
N GLY A 378 17.30 -19.49 -4.66
CA GLY A 378 17.52 -18.08 -4.28
C GLY A 378 16.38 -17.41 -3.50
N ALA A 379 16.63 -17.13 -2.22
CA ALA A 379 15.88 -16.13 -1.48
C ALA A 379 16.26 -14.74 -2.02
N GLU A 380 15.28 -14.03 -2.57
CA GLU A 380 15.41 -12.61 -2.93
C GLU A 380 15.75 -11.81 -1.65
N TRP A 381 16.82 -11.02 -1.70
CA TRP A 381 17.36 -10.30 -0.53
C TRP A 381 16.85 -8.85 -0.49
N ILE A 382 16.28 -8.45 0.63
CA ILE A 382 15.93 -7.08 0.97
C ILE A 382 17.17 -6.42 1.60
N GLN A 383 17.70 -5.38 0.95
CA GLN A 383 18.88 -4.66 1.43
C GLN A 383 18.52 -3.33 2.09
N ILE A 384 18.83 -3.21 3.38
CA ILE A 384 18.68 -1.98 4.17
C ILE A 384 19.92 -1.09 3.93
N PRO A 385 19.75 0.20 3.57
CA PRO A 385 20.88 1.12 3.38
C PRO A 385 21.72 1.27 4.65
N ALA A 386 23.00 1.65 4.49
CA ALA A 386 23.93 1.84 5.61
C ALA A 386 23.53 2.96 6.59
N GLY A 387 22.76 3.95 6.13
CA GLY A 387 22.14 4.98 6.98
C GLY A 387 20.82 4.54 7.63
N GLY A 388 20.43 3.29 7.37
CA GLY A 388 19.13 2.71 7.68
C GLY A 388 18.04 3.08 6.69
N GLY A 389 16.84 2.59 6.96
CA GLY A 389 15.71 2.75 6.07
C GLY A 389 14.46 2.09 6.64
N ASP A 390 13.38 2.27 5.91
CA ASP A 390 12.10 1.65 6.19
C ASP A 390 11.89 0.49 5.22
N ILE A 391 11.51 -0.68 5.74
CA ILE A 391 10.89 -1.73 4.95
C ILE A 391 9.38 -1.46 4.98
N THR A 392 8.82 -1.04 3.85
CA THR A 392 7.39 -0.79 3.70
C THR A 392 6.64 -2.10 3.46
N LEU A 393 5.51 -2.24 4.12
CA LEU A 393 4.59 -3.37 4.02
C LEU A 393 3.25 -2.81 3.52
N PRO A 394 3.03 -2.74 2.19
CA PRO A 394 1.87 -2.05 1.62
C PRO A 394 0.55 -2.56 2.22
N GLY A 395 -0.26 -1.64 2.72
CA GLY A 395 -1.53 -1.92 3.41
C GLY A 395 -1.42 -2.28 4.89
N LEU A 396 -0.21 -2.57 5.42
CA LEU A 396 0.02 -2.84 6.85
C LEU A 396 0.78 -1.70 7.56
N GLY A 397 1.70 -1.02 6.85
CA GLY A 397 2.54 0.03 7.41
C GLY A 397 4.01 -0.15 7.05
N TRP A 398 4.94 0.05 7.99
CA TRP A 398 6.36 -0.18 7.75
C TRP A 398 7.14 -0.52 9.03
N MET A 399 8.35 -1.05 8.84
CA MET A 399 9.34 -1.28 9.88
C MET A 399 10.59 -0.42 9.62
N THR A 400 11.06 0.33 10.61
CA THR A 400 12.24 1.19 10.50
C THR A 400 13.45 0.54 11.15
N PHE A 401 14.57 0.55 10.42
CA PHE A 401 15.82 -0.07 10.82
C PHE A 401 16.95 0.94 10.92
N SER A 402 17.87 0.70 11.88
CA SER A 402 19.00 1.57 12.24
C SER A 402 20.08 1.68 11.14
N GLY A 403 20.14 0.70 10.23
CA GLY A 403 21.23 0.57 9.25
C GLY A 403 22.47 -0.12 9.82
N GLU A 404 22.45 -0.48 11.11
CA GLU A 404 23.44 -1.38 11.69
C GLU A 404 23.40 -2.75 10.99
N TRP A 405 24.51 -3.49 11.10
CA TRP A 405 24.61 -4.80 10.48
C TRP A 405 23.48 -5.73 10.96
N ILE A 406 22.84 -6.43 10.02
CA ILE A 406 21.78 -7.38 10.31
C ILE A 406 21.79 -8.50 9.28
N SER A 407 21.53 -9.72 9.74
CA SER A 407 21.08 -10.86 8.94
C SER A 407 19.79 -11.34 9.56
N GLY A 408 18.76 -11.52 8.74
CA GLY A 408 17.47 -11.99 9.20
C GLY A 408 16.61 -12.48 8.06
N THR A 409 15.41 -12.94 8.40
CA THR A 409 14.42 -13.40 7.44
C THR A 409 13.10 -12.66 7.68
N LEU A 410 12.57 -12.05 6.63
CA LEU A 410 11.22 -11.51 6.60
C LEU A 410 10.29 -12.51 5.93
N TRP A 411 9.22 -12.85 6.61
CA TRP A 411 8.17 -13.76 6.18
C TRP A 411 6.93 -12.95 5.89
N LEU A 412 6.46 -13.02 4.65
CA LEU A 412 5.36 -12.21 4.15
C LEU A 412 4.59 -12.99 3.08
N PRO A 413 3.27 -12.76 2.93
CA PRO A 413 2.51 -13.41 1.87
C PRO A 413 2.93 -12.88 0.50
N GLN A 414 2.71 -13.67 -0.55
CA GLN A 414 3.17 -13.36 -1.91
C GLN A 414 2.65 -12.00 -2.44
N GLN A 415 1.45 -11.62 -2.01
CA GLN A 415 0.75 -10.41 -2.43
C GLN A 415 1.34 -9.14 -1.79
N LEU A 416 2.07 -9.29 -0.68
CA LEU A 416 2.67 -8.16 0.01
C LEU A 416 4.08 -7.96 -0.52
N VAL A 417 4.25 -7.07 -1.49
CA VAL A 417 5.60 -6.79 -2.04
C VAL A 417 6.30 -5.77 -1.16
N ALA A 418 7.21 -6.23 -0.30
CA ALA A 418 8.00 -5.35 0.55
C ALA A 418 8.96 -4.48 -0.28
N GLN A 419 9.08 -3.20 0.08
CA GLN A 419 10.00 -2.27 -0.57
C GLN A 419 10.85 -1.55 0.47
N VAL A 420 12.03 -1.10 0.07
CA VAL A 420 12.92 -0.33 0.94
C VAL A 420 12.90 1.14 0.52
N ARG A 421 12.74 2.03 1.50
CA ARG A 421 12.82 3.48 1.30
C ARG A 421 13.68 4.16 2.37
N PRO A 422 14.14 5.40 2.14
CA PRO A 422 14.73 6.21 3.20
C PRO A 422 13.75 6.40 4.36
N ARG A 423 14.27 6.57 5.58
CA ARG A 423 13.42 6.78 6.75
C ARG A 423 12.58 8.03 6.61
N LEU A 424 11.29 7.89 6.89
CA LEU A 424 10.38 9.01 6.98
C LEU A 424 10.43 9.72 8.33
N VAL A 425 10.76 9.01 9.42
CA VAL A 425 10.74 9.56 10.79
C VAL A 425 12.12 9.49 11.42
N GLY A 426 12.70 10.67 11.70
CA GLY A 426 13.89 10.87 12.53
C GLY A 426 15.15 10.08 12.15
N GLU A 427 16.18 10.22 12.98
CA GLU A 427 17.25 9.22 13.08
C GLU A 427 16.95 8.33 14.27
N LEU A 428 17.06 7.01 14.11
CA LEU A 428 17.15 6.13 15.26
C LEU A 428 18.45 6.48 15.96
N SER A 429 18.36 7.23 17.05
CA SER A 429 19.53 7.67 17.79
C SER A 429 20.37 6.45 18.12
N ARG A 430 21.63 6.46 17.66
CA ARG A 430 22.65 5.59 18.23
C ARG A 430 22.72 5.97 19.70
N ARG A 431 22.16 5.14 20.59
CA ARG A 431 22.54 5.25 21.99
C ARG A 431 24.04 4.98 22.04
N SER A 432 24.73 6.04 22.46
CA SER A 432 26.16 6.17 22.78
C SER A 432 26.72 4.96 23.50
#